data_AF-A0AAW2Q935-F1
#
_entry.id   AF-A0AAW2Q935-F1
#
_cell.length_a   1.000
_cell.length_b   1.000
_cell.length_c   1.000
_cell.angle_alpha   90.00
_cell.angle_beta   90.00
_cell.angle_gamma   90.00
#
_symmetry.space_group_name_H-M   'P 1'
#
loop_
_entity.id
_entity.type
_entity.pdbx_description
1 polymer ?
#
loop_
_entity_poly.entity_id
_entity_poly.type
_entity_poly.pdbx_seq_one_letter_code
_entity_poly.pdbx_strand_id
1 'polypeptide(L)' 'MQLIRNICTNPEVRVTKENRAAGVLENYEEGEKYADHAFRKYLRGQRPQVMPGINSYFSKPE' A
#
# COMPACT_ATOMS: atom_id res chain seq x y z
N MET A 1 30.80 23.04 -8.73
CA MET A 1 30.44 21.60 -8.71
C MET A 1 30.88 20.88 -7.42
N GLN A 2 30.75 21.51 -6.24
CA GLN A 2 31.13 20.88 -4.96
C GLN A 2 30.00 20.04 -4.38
N LEU A 3 28.76 20.53 -4.51
CA LEU A 3 27.56 19.87 -4.02
C LEU A 3 27.31 18.51 -4.69
N ILE A 4 27.49 18.41 -6.01
CA ILE A 4 27.35 17.13 -6.74
C ILE A 4 28.41 16.11 -6.28
N ARG A 5 29.64 16.57 -6.04
CA ARG A 5 30.71 15.71 -5.50
C ARG A 5 30.34 15.20 -4.12
N ASN A 6 29.93 16.08 -3.21
CA ASN A 6 29.52 15.69 -1.85
C ASN A 6 28.34 14.70 -1.86
N ILE A 7 27.39 14.84 -2.77
CA ILE A 7 26.25 13.91 -2.89
C ILE A 7 26.66 12.54 -3.44
N CYS A 8 27.59 12.49 -4.39
CA CYS A 8 27.98 11.24 -5.06
C CYS A 8 29.14 10.51 -4.37
N THR A 9 30.02 11.20 -3.65
CA THR A 9 31.26 10.62 -3.11
C THR A 9 31.30 10.53 -1.59
N ASN A 10 30.36 11.17 -0.87
CA ASN A 10 30.31 11.05 0.58
C ASN A 10 29.63 9.72 0.96
N PRO A 11 30.33 8.77 1.62
CA PRO A 11 29.74 7.49 2.02
C PRO A 11 28.59 7.64 3.03
N GLU A 12 28.51 8.77 3.74
CA GLU A 12 27.45 9.08 4.70
C GLU A 12 26.17 9.62 4.03
N VAL A 13 26.26 10.08 2.78
CA VAL A 13 25.11 10.62 2.01
C VAL A 13 24.76 9.65 0.88
N ARG A 14 24.10 8.55 1.25
CA ARG A 14 23.64 7.52 0.31
C ARG A 14 22.40 7.99 -0.47
N VAL A 15 22.59 8.43 -1.71
CA VAL A 15 21.49 8.79 -2.64
C VAL A 15 21.20 7.67 -3.66
N THR A 16 22.00 6.60 -3.68
CA THR A 16 21.76 5.45 -4.55
C THR A 16 20.50 4.71 -4.09
N LYS A 17 19.43 4.79 -4.90
CA LYS A 17 18.14 4.11 -4.64
C LYS A 17 18.17 2.62 -5.03
N GLU A 18 19.35 2.01 -5.07
CA GLU A 18 19.56 0.61 -5.49
C GLU A 18 18.69 -0.36 -4.66
N ASN A 19 18.52 -0.07 -3.38
CA ASN A 19 17.71 -0.89 -2.46
C ASN A 19 16.21 -0.55 -2.45
N ARG A 20 15.72 0.37 -3.30
CA ARG A 20 14.27 0.70 -3.35
C ARG A 20 13.46 -0.34 -4.12
N ALA A 21 14.09 -1.04 -5.06
CA ALA A 21 13.50 -2.16 -5.80
C ALA A 21 13.82 -3.52 -5.18
N ALA A 22 14.84 -3.58 -4.31
CA ALA A 22 15.10 -4.76 -3.48
C ALA A 22 13.97 -4.87 -2.46
N GLY A 23 12.96 -5.70 -2.75
CA GLY A 23 11.96 -6.05 -1.76
C GLY A 23 12.67 -6.49 -0.49
N VAL A 24 12.27 -5.94 0.65
CA VAL A 24 12.80 -6.37 1.96
C VAL A 24 12.34 -7.82 2.11
N LEU A 25 13.25 -8.77 1.86
CA LEU A 25 12.92 -10.20 1.83
C LEU A 25 12.33 -10.67 3.17
N GLU A 26 12.69 -10.00 4.26
CA GLU A 26 12.28 -10.29 5.64
C GLU A 26 11.00 -9.53 6.06
N ASN A 27 10.29 -8.86 5.16
CA ASN A 27 9.10 -8.06 5.50
C ASN A 27 7.79 -8.85 5.40
N TYR A 28 7.81 -10.08 5.88
CA TYR A 28 6.65 -10.98 5.85
C TYR A 28 5.50 -10.46 6.71
N GLU A 29 5.82 -9.84 7.85
CA GLU A 29 4.83 -9.33 8.81
C GLU A 29 3.99 -8.17 8.23
N GLU A 30 4.62 -7.23 7.50
CA GLU A 30 3.88 -6.16 6.82
C GLU A 30 3.03 -6.72 5.68
N GLY A 31 3.58 -7.65 4.88
CA GLY A 31 2.85 -8.33 3.81
C GLY A 31 1.60 -9.06 4.34
N GLU A 32 1.73 -9.76 5.46
CA GLU A 32 0.62 -10.42 6.14
C GLU A 32 -0.40 -9.41 6.64
N LYS A 33 0.01 -8.35 7.34
CA LYS A 33 -0.90 -7.28 7.82
C LYS A 33 -1.67 -6.60 6.69
N TYR A 34 -1.05 -6.37 5.54
CA TYR A 34 -1.73 -5.81 4.36
C TYR A 34 -2.69 -6.79 3.70
N ALA A 35 -2.29 -8.06 3.54
CA ALA A 35 -3.13 -9.11 2.98
C ALA A 35 -4.35 -9.41 3.87
N ASP A 36 -4.14 -9.39 5.19
CA ASP A 36 -5.12 -9.74 6.21
C ASP A 36 -5.74 -8.54 6.93
N HIS A 37 -5.65 -7.36 6.32
CA HIS A 37 -6.29 -6.16 6.84
C HIS A 37 -7.78 -6.41 7.12
N ALA A 38 -8.20 -6.15 8.37
CA ALA A 38 -9.56 -6.35 8.86
C ALA A 38 -10.65 -5.75 7.94
N PHE A 39 -10.43 -4.56 7.39
CA PHE A 39 -11.37 -3.92 6.47
C PHE A 39 -11.51 -4.71 5.15
N ARG A 40 -10.40 -5.22 4.61
CA ARG A 40 -10.42 -6.11 3.44
C ARG A 40 -11.11 -7.44 3.75
N LYS A 41 -10.87 -8.03 4.91
CA LYS A 41 -11.59 -9.24 5.39
C LYS A 41 -13.09 -8.99 5.47
N TYR A 42 -13.50 -7.85 6.02
CA TYR A 42 -14.90 -7.43 6.07
C TYR A 42 -15.52 -7.28 4.67
N LEU A 43 -14.82 -6.61 3.74
CA LEU A 43 -15.31 -6.40 2.38
C LEU A 43 -15.39 -7.69 1.54
N ARG A 44 -14.60 -8.73 1.83
CA ARG A 44 -14.63 -10.01 1.08
C ARG A 44 -16.01 -10.68 1.06
N GLY A 45 -16.82 -10.50 2.11
CA GLY A 45 -18.18 -11.04 2.18
C GLY A 45 -19.28 -10.09 1.68
N GLN A 46 -18.92 -8.87 1.31
CA GLN A 46 -19.87 -7.84 0.89
C GLN A 46 -20.05 -7.87 -0.63
N ARG A 47 -21.28 -7.59 -1.10
CA ARG A 47 -21.54 -7.42 -2.53
C ARG A 47 -20.89 -6.13 -3.01
N PRO A 48 -20.18 -6.12 -4.15
CA PRO A 48 -19.55 -4.93 -4.68
C PRO A 48 -20.65 -3.93 -5.11
N GLN A 49 -20.88 -2.92 -4.28
CA GLN A 49 -21.89 -1.90 -4.49
C GLN A 49 -21.32 -0.53 -4.08
N VAL A 50 -21.53 0.49 -4.92
CA VAL A 50 -21.02 1.85 -4.67
C VAL A 50 -21.74 2.50 -3.49
N MET A 51 -23.04 2.24 -3.32
CA MET A 51 -23.83 2.79 -2.21
C MET A 51 -24.95 1.81 -1.80
N PRO A 52 -24.67 0.84 -0.91
CA PRO A 52 -25.62 -0.22 -0.56
C PRO A 52 -26.96 0.30 -0.03
N GLY A 53 -26.96 1.40 0.74
CA GLY A 53 -28.17 2.01 1.28
C GLY A 53 -29.10 2.52 0.19
N ILE A 54 -28.58 3.33 -0.74
CA ILE A 54 -29.34 3.87 -1.89
C ILE A 54 -29.81 2.74 -2.80
N ASN A 55 -28.93 1.79 -3.10
CA ASN A 55 -29.30 0.64 -3.92
C ASN A 55 -30.45 -0.15 -3.28
N SER A 56 -30.38 -0.43 -1.97
CA SER A 56 -31.44 -1.17 -1.27
C SER A 56 -32.76 -0.41 -1.20
N TYR A 57 -32.71 0.92 -1.13
CA TYR A 57 -33.88 1.78 -1.11
C TYR A 57 -34.63 1.73 -2.44
N PHE A 58 -33.91 1.83 -3.57
CA PHE A 58 -34.55 1.82 -4.91
C PHE A 58 -34.86 0.41 -5.44
N SER A 59 -34.21 -0.64 -4.92
CA SER A 59 -34.37 -2.01 -5.43
C SER A 59 -35.39 -2.86 -4.67
N LYS A 60 -35.83 -2.43 -3.48
CA LYS A 60 -36.86 -3.14 -2.70
C LYS A 60 -38.24 -2.59 -3.08
N PRO A 61 -39.09 -3.35 -3.79
CA PRO A 61 -40.51 -3.02 -3.87
C PRO A 61 -41.16 -3.22 -2.49
N GLU A 62 -42.14 -2.40 -2.14
CA GLU A 62 -42.99 -2.58 -0.96
C GLU A 62 -43.74 -3.93 -1.00
#